data_AF-A0A6A0HNG1-F1
#
_entry.id   AF-A0A6A0HNG1-F1
#
_cell.length_a   1.000
_cell.length_b   1.000
_cell.length_c   1.000
_cell.angle_alpha   90.00
_cell.angle_beta   90.00
_cell.angle_gamma   90.00
#
_symmetry.space_group_name_H-M   'P 1'
#
loop_
_entity.id
_entity.type
_entity.pdbx_description
1 polymer ?
#
loop_
_entity_poly.entity_id
_entity_poly.type
_entity_poly.pdbx_seq_one_letter_code
_entity_poly.pdbx_strand_id
1 'polypeptide(L)' 'MARQKTDKQKLRMIHVRITDDLHKRLRIKAAELDTTIQDWVGELIARELEKKTK' A
#
# COMPACT_ATOMS: atom_id res chain seq x y z
N MET A 1 20.19 27.27 -12.14
CA MET A 1 19.10 26.79 -11.25
C MET A 1 19.26 25.29 -11.05
N ALA A 2 19.71 24.86 -9.88
CA ALA A 2 19.94 23.46 -9.59
C ALA A 2 18.59 22.72 -9.42
N ARG A 3 18.34 21.71 -10.26
CA ARG A 3 17.19 20.80 -10.10
C ARG A 3 17.40 20.00 -8.82
N GLN A 4 16.63 20.32 -7.78
CA GLN A 4 16.56 19.50 -6.57
C GLN A 4 16.08 18.10 -6.97
N LYS A 5 16.95 17.09 -6.84
CA LYS A 5 16.57 15.69 -6.96
C LYS A 5 15.84 15.35 -5.67
N THR A 6 14.50 15.36 -5.71
CA THR A 6 13.68 14.83 -4.62
C THR A 6 14.05 13.36 -4.46
N ASP A 7 14.61 13.01 -3.30
CA ASP A 7 14.95 11.64 -2.93
C ASP A 7 13.64 10.83 -2.92
N LYS A 8 13.34 10.17 -4.04
CA LYS A 8 12.29 9.15 -4.07
C LYS A 8 12.75 8.07 -3.12
N GLN A 9 12.23 8.10 -1.89
CA GLN A 9 12.42 7.04 -0.90
C GLN A 9 12.37 5.70 -1.63
N LYS A 10 13.38 4.85 -1.44
CA LYS A 10 13.49 3.56 -2.13
C LYS A 10 12.31 2.66 -1.76
N LEU A 11 11.22 2.77 -2.51
CA LEU A 11 10.07 1.88 -2.41
C LEU A 11 10.52 0.49 -2.84
N ARG A 12 10.35 -0.50 -1.95
CA ARG A 12 10.59 -1.90 -2.27
C ARG A 12 9.26 -2.56 -2.61
N MET A 13 9.19 -3.19 -3.78
CA MET A 13 7.99 -3.90 -4.21
C MET A 13 7.93 -5.29 -3.56
N ILE A 14 6.74 -5.69 -3.13
CA ILE A 14 6.44 -7.04 -2.65
C ILE A 14 5.45 -7.67 -3.63
N HIS A 15 5.80 -8.82 -4.21
CA HIS A 15 4.85 -9.62 -4.97
C HIS A 15 4.09 -10.54 -4.02
N VAL A 16 2.79 -10.30 -3.87
CA VAL A 16 1.89 -11.12 -3.05
C VAL A 16 0.94 -11.87 -3.97
N ARG A 17 0.79 -13.18 -3.74
CA ARG A 17 -0.28 -13.96 -4.38
C ARG A 17 -1.50 -13.92 -3.48
N ILE A 18 -2.59 -13.36 -3.99
CA ILE A 18 -3.89 -13.37 -3.32
C ILE A 18 -4.91 -14.08 -4.20
N THR A 19 -5.95 -14.63 -3.58
CA THR A 19 -7.07 -15.25 -4.30
C THR A 19 -7.88 -14.20 -5.06
N ASP A 20 -8.59 -14.61 -6.10
CA ASP A 20 -9.42 -13.72 -6.93
C ASP A 20 -10.50 -12.99 -6.10
N ASP A 21 -11.13 -13.70 -5.16
CA ASP A 21 -12.12 -13.12 -4.24
C ASP A 21 -11.50 -12.01 -3.37
N LEU A 22 -10.31 -12.24 -2.82
CA LEU A 22 -9.61 -11.24 -2.02
C LEU A 22 -9.23 -10.02 -2.87
N HIS A 23 -8.76 -10.24 -4.10
CA HIS A 23 -8.42 -9.16 -5.03
C HIS A 23 -9.65 -8.30 -5.39
N LYS A 24 -10.81 -8.92 -5.62
CA LYS A 24 -12.07 -8.21 -5.88
C LYS A 24 -12.48 -7.33 -4.70
N ARG A 25 -12.48 -7.90 -3.48
CA ARG A 25 -12.82 -7.15 -2.27
C ARG A 25 -11.86 -5.99 -2.02
N LEU A 26 -10.56 -6.22 -2.24
CA LEU A 26 -9.52 -5.21 -2.12
C LEU A 26 -9.75 -4.04 -3.08
N ARG A 27 -10.12 -4.35 -4.33
CA ARG A 27 -10.41 -3.33 -5.34
C ARG A 27 -11.63 -2.49 -4.98
N ILE A 28 -12.69 -3.11 -4.48
CA ILE A 28 -13.89 -2.40 -4.01
C ILE A 28 -13.49 -1.47 -2.87
N LYS A 29 -12.75 -1.98 -1.87
CA LYS A 29 -12.33 -1.18 -0.71
C LYS A 29 -11.46 0.01 -1.08
N ALA A 30 -10.52 -0.18 -2.01
CA ALA A 30 -9.67 0.89 -2.50
C ALA A 30 -10.50 1.97 -3.22
N ALA A 31 -11.49 1.57 -4.02
CA ALA A 31 -12.40 2.50 -4.69
C ALA A 31 -13.31 3.26 -3.71
N GLU A 32 -13.83 2.62 -2.66
CA GLU A 32 -14.62 3.29 -1.62
C GLU A 32 -13.83 4.37 -0.87
N LEU A 33 -12.52 4.19 -0.75
CA LEU A 33 -11.62 5.07 0.01
C LEU A 33 -10.86 6.06 -0.89
N ASP A 34 -11.20 6.13 -2.18
CA ASP A 34 -10.53 6.95 -3.20
C ASP A 34 -8.99 6.82 -3.16
N THR A 35 -8.50 5.59 -2.96
CA THR A 35 -7.07 5.29 -2.86
C THR A 35 -6.66 4.17 -3.83
N THR A 36 -5.36 3.96 -3.99
CA THR A 36 -4.83 2.85 -4.79
C THR A 36 -4.74 1.58 -3.95
N ILE A 37 -4.79 0.42 -4.61
CA ILE A 37 -4.57 -0.87 -3.94
C ILE A 37 -3.21 -0.91 -3.23
N GLN A 38 -2.16 -0.33 -3.84
CA GLN A 38 -0.81 -0.33 -3.27
C GLN A 38 -0.75 0.48 -1.97
N ASP A 39 -1.34 1.67 -2.00
CA ASP A 39 -1.37 2.58 -0.87
C ASP A 39 -2.21 1.99 0.29
N TRP A 40 -3.39 1.47 -0.05
CA TRP A 40 -4.26 0.80 0.92
C TRP A 40 -3.58 -0.41 1.59
N VAL A 41 -2.89 -1.26 0.82
CA VAL A 41 -2.15 -2.40 1.37
C VAL A 41 -0.97 -1.92 2.22
N GLY A 42 -0.27 -0.86 1.81
CA GLY A 42 0.81 -0.26 2.59
C GLY A 42 0.33 0.23 3.95
N GLU A 43 -0.78 0.98 3.98
CA GLU A 43 -1.41 1.45 5.22
C GLU A 43 -1.89 0.29 6.09
N LEU A 44 -2.52 -0.73 5.50
CA LEU A 44 -3.00 -1.90 6.24
C LEU A 44 -1.84 -2.61 6.96
N ILE A 45 -0.72 -2.82 6.25
CA ILE A 45 0.48 -3.46 6.82
C ILE A 45 1.04 -2.59 7.95
N ALA A 46 1.16 -1.28 7.75
CA ALA A 46 1.66 -0.37 8.78
C ALA A 46 0.82 -0.44 10.06
N ARG A 47 -0.51 -0.29 9.93
CA ARG A 47 -1.46 -0.35 11.06
C ARG A 47 -1.41 -1.69 11.79
N GLU A 48 -1.26 -2.80 11.07
CA GLU A 48 -1.19 -4.14 11.69
C GLU A 48 0.13 -4.38 12.43
N LEU A 49 1.25 -3.86 11.91
CA LEU A 49 2.56 -3.94 12.57
C LEU A 49 2.63 -3.03 13.80
N GLU A 50 2.00 -1.86 13.77
CA GLU A 50 1.87 -0.99 14.95
C GLU A 50 1.09 -1.66 16.08
N LYS A 51 0.00 -2.39 15.75
CA LYS A 51 -0.79 -3.12 16.75
C LYS A 51 -0.04 -4.26 17.42
N LYS A 52 0.85 -4.95 16.70
CA LYS A 52 1.61 -6.10 17.24
C LYS A 52 2.80 -5.70 18.11
N THR A 53 3.18 -4.42 18.11
CA THR A 53 4.35 -3.92 18.83
C THR A 53 3.98 -3.31 20.20
N LYS A 54 2.74 -3.48 20.66
CA LYS A 54 2.23 -3.00 21.95
C LYS A 54 1.75 -4.16 22.81
#